data_AF-A0A1G8XRI0-F1
#
_entry.id   AF-A0A1G8XRI0-F1
#
_cell.length_a   1.000
_cell.length_b   1.000
_cell.length_c   1.000
_cell.angle_alpha   90.00
_cell.angle_beta   90.00
_cell.angle_gamma   90.00
#
_symmetry.space_group_name_H-M   'P 1'
#
loop_
_entity.id
_entity.type
_entity.pdbx_description
1 polymer ?
#
loop_
_entity_poly.entity_id
_entity_poly.type
_entity_poly.pdbx_seq_one_letter_code
_entity_poly.pdbx_strand_id
1 'polypeptide(L)'
;MSVGAWEPENQQEGDAPESIDRAQLERFIHALQQGDQLRESLSLADQGASALMRLPATQWLQESESWQDDQLWELIRFFTLAEAQLPGWDGGPESPVIPLAKTLRRRKAPLSREQLLWIREHSDNRYLPYGPL
;
A
#
# COMPACT_ATOMS: atom_id res chain seq x y z
N MET A 1 -31.96 37.24 -13.64
CA MET A 1 -30.51 36.97 -13.60
C MET A 1 -30.36 35.52 -13.15
N SER A 2 -30.34 34.61 -14.11
CA SER A 2 -30.20 33.17 -13.88
C SER A 2 -28.71 32.85 -13.80
N VAL A 3 -28.26 32.29 -12.67
CA VAL A 3 -26.96 31.61 -12.61
C VAL A 3 -27.26 30.12 -12.50
N GLY A 4 -27.08 29.44 -13.61
CA GLY A 4 -26.95 28.00 -13.67
C GLY A 4 -25.47 27.58 -13.62
N ALA A 5 -25.29 26.32 -13.23
CA ALA A 5 -24.10 25.48 -13.43
C ALA A 5 -22.89 25.71 -12.51
N TRP A 6 -22.84 24.94 -11.42
CA TRP A 6 -21.83 23.87 -11.31
C TRP A 6 -22.28 22.80 -10.30
N GLU A 7 -22.70 21.65 -10.81
CA GLU A 7 -22.83 20.39 -10.07
C GLU A 7 -21.78 19.43 -10.64
N PRO A 8 -20.92 18.85 -9.79
CA PRO A 8 -20.49 17.48 -9.96
C PRO A 8 -21.20 16.66 -8.88
N GLU A 9 -22.35 16.10 -9.25
CA GLU A 9 -22.87 14.91 -8.59
C GLU A 9 -21.99 13.72 -9.04
N ASN A 10 -21.07 13.30 -8.17
CA ASN A 10 -20.67 11.90 -8.09
C ASN A 10 -20.15 11.58 -6.69
N GLN A 11 -20.88 10.69 -6.01
CA GLN A 11 -20.55 9.91 -4.79
C GLN A 11 -20.63 10.71 -3.47
N GLN A 12 -21.72 10.69 -2.68
CA GLN A 12 -22.31 9.54 -1.94
C GLN A 12 -21.20 8.68 -1.31
N GLU A 13 -21.04 8.47 0.00
CA GLU A 13 -21.93 8.24 1.15
C GLU A 13 -21.06 8.28 2.43
N GLY A 14 -21.66 8.63 3.58
CA GLY A 14 -21.36 8.08 4.91
C GLY A 14 -19.93 8.09 5.47
N ASP A 15 -19.74 8.70 6.64
CA ASP A 15 -18.78 8.25 7.66
C ASP A 15 -17.36 7.94 7.12
N ALA A 16 -16.54 8.98 6.93
CA ALA A 16 -15.17 8.82 6.39
C ALA A 16 -14.40 7.71 7.13
N PRO A 17 -14.22 6.53 6.52
CA PRO A 17 -13.53 5.42 7.16
C PRO A 17 -12.05 5.65 6.91
N GLU A 18 -11.25 6.00 7.94
CA GLU A 18 -9.78 6.12 7.92
C GLU A 18 -9.17 6.12 6.50
N SER A 19 -9.32 7.24 5.80
CA SER A 19 -8.98 7.34 4.39
C SER A 19 -7.48 7.13 4.20
N ILE A 20 -7.08 6.23 3.29
CA ILE A 20 -5.68 6.08 2.92
C ILE A 20 -5.20 7.41 2.31
N ASP A 21 -4.28 8.09 3.00
CA ASP A 21 -3.73 9.36 2.51
C ASP A 21 -2.76 9.08 1.36
N ARG A 22 -3.19 9.43 0.14
CA ARG A 22 -2.37 9.23 -1.07
C ARG A 22 -1.04 9.99 -0.99
N ALA A 23 -1.01 11.17 -0.41
CA ALA A 23 0.22 11.92 -0.25
C ALA A 23 1.20 11.19 0.68
N GLN A 24 0.69 10.47 1.69
CA GLN A 24 1.51 9.63 2.55
C GLN A 24 2.13 8.45 1.78
N LEU A 25 1.37 7.80 0.89
CA LEU A 25 1.88 6.74 0.02
C LEU A 25 2.94 7.23 -0.97
N GLU A 26 2.75 8.42 -1.56
CA GLU A 26 3.76 9.04 -2.42
C GLU A 26 5.05 9.32 -1.64
N ARG A 27 4.95 9.78 -0.39
CA ARG A 27 6.13 9.93 0.48
C ARG A 27 6.85 8.61 0.73
N PHE A 28 6.13 7.50 0.89
CA PHE A 28 6.72 6.17 1.09
C PHE A 28 7.51 5.71 -0.13
N ILE A 29 6.94 5.92 -1.31
CA ILE A 29 7.61 5.66 -2.59
C ILE A 29 8.88 6.51 -2.70
N HIS A 30 8.79 7.81 -2.42
CA HIS A 30 9.96 8.69 -2.43
C HIS A 30 11.01 8.29 -1.38
N ALA A 31 10.59 7.82 -0.20
CA ALA A 31 11.50 7.36 0.85
C ALA A 31 12.31 6.13 0.40
N LEU A 32 11.70 5.20 -0.35
CA LEU A 32 12.42 4.07 -0.95
C LEU A 32 13.47 4.50 -1.98
N GLN A 33 13.21 5.56 -2.72
CA GLN A 33 14.18 6.09 -3.70
C GLN A 33 15.39 6.73 -3.03
N GLN A 34 15.27 7.19 -1.78
CA GLN A 34 16.38 7.74 -1.00
C GLN A 34 17.31 6.65 -0.43
N GLY A 35 16.82 5.41 -0.30
CA GLY A 35 17.62 4.27 0.13
C GLY A 35 16.80 3.20 0.86
N ASP A 36 17.44 2.07 1.15
CA ASP A 36 16.79 0.94 1.82
C ASP A 36 16.53 1.18 3.33
N GLN A 37 17.07 2.24 3.94
CA GLN A 37 16.87 2.57 5.36
C GLN A 37 15.56 3.36 5.60
N LEU A 38 14.43 2.67 5.50
CA LEU A 38 13.11 3.27 5.65
C LEU A 38 12.95 4.04 6.97
N ARG A 39 13.49 3.51 8.07
CA ARG A 39 13.37 4.14 9.39
C ARG A 39 14.02 5.53 9.45
N GLU A 40 15.07 5.77 8.68
CA GLU A 40 15.76 7.07 8.65
C GLU A 40 15.13 8.01 7.62
N SER A 41 14.64 7.47 6.51
CA SER A 41 13.94 8.23 5.46
C SER A 41 12.53 8.67 5.86
N LEU A 42 11.86 7.93 6.76
CA LEU A 42 10.49 8.20 7.19
C LEU A 42 10.41 9.12 8.40
N SER A 43 9.42 10.00 8.41
CA SER A 43 9.10 10.82 9.58
C SER A 43 8.59 9.97 10.75
N LEU A 44 8.70 10.47 11.98
CA LEU A 44 8.15 9.78 13.17
C LEU A 44 6.65 9.50 13.06
N ALA A 45 5.90 10.40 12.40
CA ALA A 45 4.47 10.21 12.15
C ALA A 45 4.23 9.04 11.20
N ASP A 46 5.03 8.95 10.14
CA ASP A 46 4.97 7.85 9.17
C ASP A 46 5.44 6.53 9.79
N GLN A 47 6.45 6.53 10.66
CA GLN A 47 6.85 5.32 11.39
C GLN A 47 5.74 4.81 12.32
N GLY A 48 4.93 5.72 12.88
CA GLY A 48 3.75 5.38 13.69
C GLY A 48 2.51 4.98 12.89
N ALA A 49 2.55 5.04 11.55
CA ALA A 49 1.42 4.74 10.68
C ALA A 49 1.17 3.23 10.50
N SER A 50 1.52 2.40 11.48
CA SER A 50 1.29 0.95 11.43
C SER A 50 -0.19 0.58 11.35
N ALA A 51 -1.09 1.52 11.64
CA ALA A 51 -2.53 1.39 11.38
C ALA A 51 -2.82 1.01 9.92
N LEU A 52 -1.98 1.44 8.96
CA LEU A 52 -2.11 1.08 7.54
C LEU A 52 -2.01 -0.44 7.28
N MET A 53 -1.23 -1.15 8.10
CA MET A 53 -1.11 -2.62 8.04
C MET A 53 -2.36 -3.34 8.56
N ARG A 54 -3.24 -2.65 9.29
CA ARG A 54 -4.50 -3.20 9.84
C ARG A 54 -5.73 -2.81 9.01
N LEU A 55 -5.53 -2.01 7.95
CA LEU A 55 -6.63 -1.59 7.10
C LEU A 55 -7.19 -2.77 6.31
N PRO A 56 -8.51 -2.77 6.03
CA PRO A 56 -9.15 -3.86 5.31
C PRO A 56 -8.60 -3.98 3.88
N ALA A 57 -8.36 -5.22 3.45
CA ALA A 57 -7.84 -5.50 2.11
C ALA A 57 -8.70 -4.90 0.97
N THR A 58 -10.01 -4.71 1.20
CA THR A 58 -10.92 -4.07 0.24
C THR A 58 -10.55 -2.61 -0.03
N GLN A 59 -10.12 -1.85 0.98
CA GLN A 59 -9.68 -0.46 0.79
C GLN A 59 -8.39 -0.42 -0.03
N TRP A 60 -7.42 -1.29 0.27
CA TRP A 60 -6.20 -1.42 -0.52
C TRP A 60 -6.47 -1.82 -1.96
N LEU A 61 -7.43 -2.73 -2.19
CA LEU A 61 -7.86 -3.10 -3.54
C LEU A 61 -8.44 -1.90 -4.30
N GLN A 62 -9.33 -1.12 -3.69
CA GLN A 62 -9.91 0.07 -4.33
C GLN A 62 -8.84 1.14 -4.60
N GLU A 63 -8.00 1.45 -3.60
CA GLU A 63 -6.94 2.44 -3.77
C GLU A 63 -5.98 2.00 -4.87
N SER A 64 -5.58 0.73 -4.88
CA SER A 64 -4.68 0.16 -5.88
C SER A 64 -5.19 0.25 -7.32
N GLU A 65 -6.49 0.44 -7.56
CA GLU A 65 -7.04 0.69 -8.90
C GLU A 65 -6.62 2.07 -9.45
N SER A 66 -6.29 3.03 -8.58
CA SER A 66 -5.84 4.37 -8.98
C SER A 66 -4.34 4.47 -9.27
N TRP A 67 -3.54 3.49 -8.85
CA TRP A 67 -2.08 3.51 -8.99
C TRP A 67 -1.62 2.76 -10.24
N GLN A 68 -0.43 3.09 -10.75
CA GLN A 68 0.20 2.34 -11.83
C GLN A 68 0.91 1.09 -11.31
N ASP A 69 1.17 0.12 -12.18
CA ASP A 69 1.76 -1.17 -11.80
C ASP A 69 3.15 -1.02 -11.16
N ASP A 70 3.96 -0.07 -11.65
CA ASP A 70 5.28 0.25 -11.06
C ASP A 70 5.16 0.82 -9.64
N GLN A 71 4.19 1.72 -9.42
CA GLN A 71 3.96 2.32 -8.10
C GLN A 71 3.39 1.30 -7.12
N LEU A 72 2.51 0.40 -7.58
CA LEU A 72 2.03 -0.73 -6.78
C LEU A 72 3.20 -1.61 -6.32
N TRP A 73 4.16 -1.85 -7.20
CA TRP A 73 5.37 -2.58 -6.85
C TRP A 73 6.21 -1.83 -5.80
N GLU A 74 6.42 -0.53 -5.95
CA GLU A 74 7.12 0.27 -4.93
C GLU A 74 6.40 0.25 -3.57
N LEU A 75 5.07 0.32 -3.56
CA LEU A 75 4.29 0.16 -2.32
C LEU A 75 4.46 -1.24 -1.70
N ILE A 76 4.42 -2.29 -2.51
CA ILE A 76 4.69 -3.65 -2.02
C ILE A 76 6.08 -3.74 -1.38
N ARG A 77 7.10 -3.18 -2.05
CA ARG A 77 8.46 -3.12 -1.51
C ARG A 77 8.52 -2.37 -0.18
N PHE A 78 7.81 -1.25 -0.11
CA PHE A 78 7.74 -0.42 1.09
C PHE A 78 7.16 -1.21 2.26
N PHE A 79 5.98 -1.81 2.10
CA PHE A 79 5.34 -2.56 3.18
C PHE A 79 6.16 -3.77 3.62
N THR A 80 6.82 -4.44 2.67
CA THR A 80 7.73 -5.56 2.98
C THR A 80 8.90 -5.10 3.85
N LEU A 81 9.58 -4.00 3.48
CA LEU A 81 10.70 -3.47 4.25
C LEU A 81 10.24 -2.86 5.58
N ALA A 82 9.05 -2.24 5.60
CA ALA A 82 8.47 -1.68 6.81
C ALA A 82 8.22 -2.79 7.84
N GLU A 83 7.70 -3.95 7.43
CA GLU A 83 7.51 -5.10 8.31
C GLU A 83 8.84 -5.61 8.90
N ALA A 84 9.93 -5.62 8.12
CA ALA A 84 11.24 -6.05 8.60
C ALA A 84 12.01 -5.00 9.44
N GLN A 85 11.85 -3.71 9.14
CA GLN A 85 12.64 -2.64 9.75
C GLN A 85 11.90 -1.87 10.85
N LEU A 86 10.57 -1.81 10.79
CA LEU A 86 9.75 -1.03 11.71
C LEU A 86 9.01 -1.95 12.69
N PRO A 87 9.22 -1.80 14.00
CA PRO A 87 8.51 -2.60 14.99
C PRO A 87 7.03 -2.24 15.01
N GLY A 88 6.15 -3.25 14.94
CA GLY A 88 4.69 -3.07 15.00
C GLY A 88 4.01 -2.90 13.64
N TRP A 89 4.78 -2.98 12.55
CA TRP A 89 4.29 -3.07 11.17
C TRP A 89 4.00 -4.51 10.74
N ASP A 90 4.02 -5.46 11.66
CA ASP A 90 3.65 -6.85 11.45
C ASP A 90 2.16 -6.96 11.06
N GLY A 91 1.89 -6.96 9.75
CA GLY A 91 0.55 -7.13 9.19
C GLY A 91 0.15 -8.60 9.04
N GLY A 92 1.12 -9.52 9.02
CA GLY A 92 0.84 -10.96 8.94
C GLY A 92 -0.11 -11.30 7.77
N PRO A 93 -1.26 -11.96 8.00
CA PRO A 93 -2.25 -12.29 6.98
C PRO A 93 -3.09 -11.10 6.50
N GLU A 94 -3.08 -9.98 7.21
CA GLU A 94 -3.81 -8.75 6.86
C GLU A 94 -2.91 -7.74 6.12
N SER A 95 -1.68 -8.13 5.79
CA SER A 95 -0.71 -7.26 5.13
C SER A 95 -1.25 -6.70 3.80
N PRO A 96 -1.08 -5.39 3.54
CA PRO A 96 -1.53 -4.71 2.33
C PRO A 96 -0.83 -5.23 1.06
N VAL A 97 0.30 -5.91 1.20
CA VAL A 97 1.00 -6.55 0.08
C VAL A 97 0.10 -7.57 -0.62
N ILE A 98 -0.76 -8.29 0.11
CA ILE A 98 -1.64 -9.33 -0.44
C ILE A 98 -2.69 -8.73 -1.42
N PRO A 99 -3.51 -7.74 -1.02
CA PRO A 99 -4.42 -7.08 -1.96
C PRO A 99 -3.69 -6.38 -3.10
N LEU A 100 -2.54 -5.73 -2.85
CA LEU A 100 -1.74 -5.09 -3.91
C LEU A 100 -1.27 -6.10 -4.97
N ALA A 101 -0.70 -7.23 -4.54
CA ALA A 101 -0.29 -8.32 -5.41
C ALA A 101 -1.49 -8.94 -6.17
N LYS A 102 -2.66 -9.01 -5.52
CA LYS A 102 -3.89 -9.49 -6.14
C LYS A 102 -4.36 -8.53 -7.24
N THR A 103 -4.25 -7.22 -7.06
CA THR A 103 -4.59 -6.21 -8.08
C THR A 103 -3.68 -6.34 -9.30
N LEU A 104 -2.36 -6.41 -9.11
CA LEU A 104 -1.40 -6.65 -10.19
C LEU A 104 -1.76 -7.92 -11.00
N ARG A 105 -2.13 -9.00 -10.30
CA ARG A 105 -2.59 -10.23 -10.95
C ARG A 105 -3.90 -10.04 -11.74
N ARG A 106 -4.86 -9.27 -11.21
CA ARG A 106 -6.13 -8.93 -11.93
C ARG A 106 -5.86 -8.11 -13.19
N ARG A 107 -4.84 -7.25 -13.17
CA ARG A 107 -4.42 -6.41 -14.30
C ARG A 107 -3.63 -7.16 -15.39
N LYS A 108 -3.46 -8.48 -15.26
CA LYS A 108 -2.61 -9.32 -16.13
C LYS A 108 -1.13 -8.95 -16.11
N ALA A 109 -0.69 -8.20 -15.09
CA ALA A 109 0.70 -7.87 -14.82
C ALA A 109 1.12 -8.53 -13.49
N PRO A 110 1.21 -9.87 -13.43
CA PRO A 110 1.58 -10.53 -12.18
C PRO A 110 3.01 -10.17 -11.76
N LEU A 111 3.27 -10.22 -10.45
CA LEU A 111 4.61 -10.08 -9.91
C LEU A 111 5.56 -11.09 -10.57
N SER A 112 6.70 -10.59 -11.01
CA SER A 112 7.79 -11.38 -11.58
C SER A 112 8.42 -12.27 -10.53
N ARG A 113 9.04 -13.37 -10.97
CA ARG A 113 9.73 -14.29 -10.05
C ARG A 113 10.77 -13.59 -9.17
N GLU A 114 11.51 -12.64 -9.73
CA GLU A 114 12.51 -11.84 -9.01
C GLU A 114 11.88 -11.02 -7.89
N GLN A 115 10.73 -10.40 -8.15
CA GLN A 115 9.97 -9.62 -7.17
C GLN A 115 9.47 -10.50 -6.03
N LEU A 116 8.97 -11.70 -6.34
CA LEU A 116 8.55 -12.68 -5.32
C LEU A 116 9.73 -13.14 -4.45
N LEU A 117 10.91 -13.31 -5.04
CA LEU A 117 12.11 -13.73 -4.34
C LEU A 117 12.62 -12.60 -3.42
N TRP A 118 12.61 -11.36 -3.93
CA TRP A 118 12.97 -10.17 -3.14
C TRP A 118 12.08 -9.99 -1.91
N ILE A 119 10.75 -10.17 -2.04
CA ILE A 119 9.84 -10.08 -0.89
C ILE A 119 10.21 -11.09 0.20
N ARG A 120 10.57 -12.32 -0.20
CA ARG A 120 10.94 -13.39 0.74
C ARG A 120 12.31 -13.20 1.39
N GLU A 121 13.21 -12.44 0.75
CA GLU A 121 14.51 -12.09 1.34
C GLU A 121 14.40 -10.93 2.32
N HIS A 122 13.41 -10.03 2.13
CA HIS A 122 13.28 -8.80 2.90
C HIS A 122 12.13 -8.83 3.91
N SER A 123 11.34 -9.90 3.98
CA SER A 123 10.33 -10.12 5.02
C SER A 123 10.27 -11.60 5.41
N ASP A 124 10.21 -11.86 6.72
CA ASP A 124 10.03 -13.19 7.30
C ASP A 124 8.56 -13.65 7.31
N ASN A 125 7.63 -12.82 6.80
CA ASN A 125 6.21 -13.12 6.82
C ASN A 125 5.85 -14.25 5.83
N ARG A 126 5.54 -15.44 6.38
CA ARG A 126 5.14 -16.63 5.63
C ARG A 126 3.85 -16.45 4.80
N TYR A 127 3.02 -15.46 5.14
CA TYR A 127 1.78 -15.15 4.42
C TYR A 127 2.06 -14.34 3.14
N LEU A 128 3.25 -13.76 2.97
CA LEU A 128 3.60 -13.10 1.72
C LEU A 128 4.00 -14.13 0.65
N PRO A 129 3.61 -13.96 -0.62
CA PRO A 129 2.85 -12.85 -1.22
C PRO A 129 1.35 -13.11 -1.45
N TYR A 130 0.83 -14.31 -1.17
CA TYR A 130 -0.54 -14.71 -1.53
C TYR A 130 -1.47 -15.04 -0.36
N GLY A 131 -1.07 -14.74 0.88
CA GLY A 131 -1.81 -15.08 2.09
C GLY A 131 -1.71 -16.57 2.44
N PRO A 132 -2.39 -17.02 3.51
CA PRO A 132 -2.55 -18.43 3.80
C PRO A 132 -3.39 -19.11 2.70
N LEU A 133 -2.86 -20.22 2.17
CA LEU A 133 -3.54 -21.14 1.24
C LEU A 133 -4.72 -21.84 1.91
#